data_AF-A0A090M639-F1
#
_entry.id   AF-A0A090M639-F1
#
_cell.length_a   1.000
_cell.length_b   1.000
_cell.length_c   1.000
_cell.angle_alpha   90.00
_cell.angle_beta   90.00
_cell.angle_gamma   90.00
#
_symmetry.space_group_name_H-M   'P 1'
#
loop_
_entity.id
_entity.type
_entity.pdbx_description
1 polymer ?
#
loop_
_entity_poly.entity_id
_entity_poly.type
_entity_poly.pdbx_seq_one_letter_code
_entity_poly.pdbx_strand_id
1 'polypeptide(L)'
;MGVDAASMSTRASNGGARFTATHECVRATTTDGRTMTCEIAMADGAFEAIGDARGVEVVTAVGARARRGETLARVTWSGYARTAGDELYHSVWANATGVREVKAPFDCVVKRFNEKAMRDAYREVRGPETWLVEVEAKNGELSTLLDEDEYEKVLEREELEAADRANAAYP
;
A
#
# COMPACT_ATOMS: atom_id res chain seq x y z
N MET A 1 1.03 -31.24 -37.56
CA MET A 1 1.39 -29.80 -37.56
C MET A 1 0.14 -29.04 -37.20
N GLY A 2 0.03 -28.23 -36.15
CA GLY A 2 0.85 -27.96 -34.98
C GLY A 2 -0.12 -27.70 -33.83
N VAL A 3 0.30 -27.97 -32.60
CA VAL A 3 -0.49 -27.75 -31.39
C VAL A 3 -0.54 -26.25 -31.09
N ASP A 4 -1.74 -25.67 -31.07
CA ASP A 4 -1.97 -24.34 -30.51
C ASP A 4 -1.88 -24.43 -28.98
N ALA A 5 -0.68 -24.17 -28.47
CA ALA A 5 -0.45 -23.94 -27.05
C ALA A 5 -1.00 -22.54 -26.70
N ALA A 6 -2.31 -22.46 -26.49
CA ALA A 6 -2.91 -21.35 -25.77
C ALA A 6 -2.26 -21.30 -24.38
N SER A 7 -1.39 -20.31 -24.17
CA SER A 7 -0.78 -19.99 -22.89
C SER A 7 -1.88 -19.63 -21.90
N MET A 8 -2.42 -20.64 -21.22
CA MET A 8 -3.20 -20.46 -20.01
C MET A 8 -2.24 -19.95 -18.94
N SER A 9 -2.18 -18.63 -18.78
CA SER A 9 -1.58 -18.02 -17.60
C SER A 9 -2.45 -18.40 -16.39
N THR A 10 -2.12 -19.51 -15.75
CA THR A 10 -2.76 -19.96 -14.51
C THR A 10 -2.54 -18.86 -13.46
N ARG A 11 -3.63 -18.21 -13.04
CA ARG A 11 -3.62 -17.26 -11.92
C ARG A 11 -3.34 -18.06 -10.65
N ALA A 12 -2.07 -18.17 -10.28
CA ALA A 12 -1.65 -18.85 -9.07
C ALA A 12 -1.90 -17.93 -7.86
N SER A 13 -3.11 -17.95 -7.30
CA SER A 13 -3.38 -17.42 -5.97
C SER A 13 -3.22 -18.54 -4.95
N ASN A 14 -1.99 -18.83 -4.52
CA ASN A 14 -1.76 -19.82 -3.45
C ASN A 14 -0.87 -19.30 -2.31
N GLY A 15 -0.50 -18.02 -2.33
CA GLY A 15 0.02 -17.30 -1.17
C GLY A 15 -0.93 -16.16 -0.85
N GLY A 16 -1.34 -16.04 0.41
CA GLY A 16 -2.10 -14.88 0.89
C GLY A 16 -1.36 -13.56 0.63
N ALA A 17 -2.05 -12.45 0.88
CA ALA A 17 -1.41 -11.13 0.86
C ALA A 17 -0.21 -11.09 1.83
N ARG A 18 0.81 -10.32 1.45
CA ARG A 18 1.97 -10.02 2.29
C ARG A 18 2.08 -8.53 2.50
N PHE A 19 2.68 -8.11 3.61
CA PHE A 19 2.65 -6.73 4.04
C PHE A 19 4.06 -6.18 4.26
N THR A 20 4.19 -4.87 4.11
CA THR A 20 5.38 -4.12 4.53
C THR A 20 5.11 -3.43 5.87
N ALA A 21 6.17 -3.10 6.60
CA ALA A 21 6.07 -2.23 7.77
C ALA A 21 5.68 -0.78 7.42
N THR A 22 5.63 -0.42 6.13
CA THR A 22 5.16 0.89 5.63
C THR A 22 3.72 0.85 5.12
N HIS A 23 3.01 -0.25 5.38
CA HIS A 23 1.59 -0.49 5.08
C HIS A 23 1.24 -0.59 3.59
N GLU A 24 2.13 -1.19 2.81
CA GLU A 24 1.78 -1.75 1.51
C GLU A 24 1.32 -3.20 1.66
N CYS A 25 0.31 -3.58 0.87
CA CYS A 25 -0.15 -4.96 0.69
C CYS A 25 0.31 -5.46 -0.67
N VAL A 26 0.90 -6.65 -0.74
CA VAL A 26 1.49 -7.23 -1.94
C VAL A 26 0.90 -8.60 -2.20
N ARG A 27 0.35 -8.80 -3.39
CA ARG A 27 -0.28 -10.05 -3.82
C ARG A 27 0.37 -10.54 -5.11
N ALA A 28 0.93 -11.75 -5.11
CA ALA A 28 1.37 -12.37 -6.36
C ALA A 28 0.14 -12.71 -7.22
N THR A 29 0.17 -12.28 -8.47
CA THR A 29 -0.86 -12.59 -9.47
C THR A 29 -0.43 -13.70 -10.41
N THR A 30 0.88 -13.81 -10.66
CA THR A 30 1.46 -14.86 -11.49
C THR A 30 2.89 -15.15 -11.02
N THR A 31 3.30 -16.41 -11.09
CA THR A 31 4.67 -16.82 -10.82
C THR A 31 5.15 -17.71 -11.97
N ASP A 32 6.37 -17.47 -12.39
CA ASP A 32 7.15 -18.43 -13.16
C ASP A 32 8.37 -18.84 -12.32
N GLY A 33 9.11 -19.87 -12.74
CA GLY A 33 10.25 -20.39 -11.96
C GLY A 33 11.37 -19.38 -11.67
N ARG A 34 11.34 -18.17 -12.25
CA ARG A 34 12.38 -17.14 -12.14
C ARG A 34 11.85 -15.80 -11.62
N THR A 35 10.68 -15.40 -12.08
CA THR A 35 10.03 -14.11 -11.80
C THR A 35 8.61 -14.29 -11.29
N MET A 36 8.08 -13.24 -10.68
CA MET A 36 6.69 -13.15 -10.29
C MET A 36 6.15 -11.77 -10.64
N THR A 37 4.89 -11.73 -11.02
CA THR A 37 4.12 -10.48 -11.14
C THR A 37 3.32 -10.30 -9.86
N CYS A 38 3.37 -9.08 -9.32
CA CYS A 38 2.69 -8.73 -8.08
C CYS A 38 1.88 -7.46 -8.26
N GLU A 39 0.72 -7.42 -7.63
CA GLU A 39 -0.06 -6.21 -7.40
C GLU A 39 0.30 -5.66 -6.02
N ILE A 40 0.57 -4.35 -5.95
CA ILE A 40 0.83 -3.61 -4.72
C ILE A 40 -0.34 -2.66 -4.50
N ALA A 41 -0.87 -2.69 -3.28
CA ALA A 41 -1.95 -1.86 -2.78
C ALA A 41 -1.55 -1.20 -1.46
N MET A 42 -2.42 -0.34 -0.93
CA MET A 42 -2.32 0.14 0.44
C MET A 42 -3.04 -0.84 1.37
N ALA A 43 -2.42 -1.19 2.49
CA ALA A 43 -3.05 -2.01 3.53
C ALA A 43 -4.05 -1.19 4.35
N ASP A 44 -4.99 -1.84 5.05
CA ASP A 44 -6.04 -1.15 5.81
C ASP A 44 -5.47 -0.24 6.90
N GLY A 45 -4.46 -0.72 7.64
CA GLY A 45 -3.75 0.11 8.64
C GLY A 45 -3.15 1.41 8.07
N ALA A 46 -2.93 1.51 6.76
CA ALA A 46 -2.51 2.76 6.15
C ALA A 46 -3.58 3.86 6.30
N PHE A 47 -4.87 3.49 6.20
CA PHE A 47 -6.05 4.36 6.26
C PHE A 47 -6.56 4.62 7.68
N GLU A 48 -6.01 3.94 8.69
CA GLU A 48 -6.19 4.36 10.08
C GLU A 48 -5.37 5.63 10.35
N ALA A 49 -4.17 5.71 9.76
CA ALA A 49 -3.28 6.87 9.90
C ALA A 49 -3.61 8.04 8.95
N ILE A 50 -4.30 7.77 7.84
CA ILE A 50 -4.65 8.78 6.84
C ILE A 50 -6.14 8.71 6.54
N GLY A 51 -6.77 9.82 6.18
CA GLY A 51 -8.16 9.78 5.73
C GLY A 51 -8.33 9.22 4.31
N ASP A 52 -9.26 9.78 3.57
CA ASP A 52 -9.57 9.32 2.23
C ASP A 52 -8.51 9.72 1.20
N ALA A 53 -8.18 8.81 0.29
CA ALA A 53 -7.37 9.10 -0.89
C ALA A 53 -8.09 10.11 -1.82
N ARG A 54 -7.34 11.07 -2.34
CA ARG A 54 -7.83 12.16 -3.21
C ARG A 54 -7.17 12.22 -4.57
N GLY A 55 -5.95 11.71 -4.68
CA GLY A 55 -5.23 11.68 -5.95
C GLY A 55 -4.05 10.73 -5.88
N VAL A 56 -3.64 10.26 -7.05
CA VAL A 56 -2.46 9.42 -7.22
C VAL A 56 -1.54 10.09 -8.23
N GLU A 57 -0.27 10.24 -7.86
CA GLU A 57 0.81 10.70 -8.72
C GLU A 57 1.79 9.55 -8.96
N VAL A 58 2.11 9.28 -10.22
CA VAL A 58 3.15 8.31 -10.59
C VAL A 58 4.52 8.95 -10.37
N VAL A 59 5.37 8.28 -9.60
CA VAL A 59 6.75 8.73 -9.35
C VAL A 59 7.74 7.90 -10.16
N THR A 60 7.59 6.57 -10.16
CA THR A 60 8.42 5.68 -10.96
C THR A 60 7.70 5.31 -12.26
N ALA A 61 8.33 5.60 -13.39
CA ALA A 61 7.75 5.35 -14.71
C ALA A 61 7.54 3.85 -15.00
N VAL A 62 6.53 3.54 -15.81
CA VAL A 62 6.33 2.19 -16.35
C VAL A 62 7.56 1.76 -17.17
N GLY A 63 8.01 0.54 -16.94
CA GLY A 63 9.23 -0.04 -17.53
C GLY A 63 10.51 0.31 -16.77
N ALA A 64 10.48 1.24 -15.82
CA ALA A 64 11.63 1.54 -14.98
C ALA A 64 11.83 0.49 -13.87
N ARG A 65 13.09 0.30 -13.49
CA ARG A 65 13.46 -0.50 -12.31
C ARG A 65 13.44 0.38 -11.07
N ALA A 66 12.78 -0.09 -10.02
CA ALA A 66 12.81 0.49 -8.68
C ALA A 66 13.59 -0.45 -7.74
N ARG A 67 14.35 0.14 -6.82
CA ARG A 67 14.99 -0.57 -5.71
C ARG A 67 14.08 -0.59 -4.50
N ARG A 68 14.28 -1.56 -3.61
CA ARG A 68 13.57 -1.62 -2.32
C ARG A 68 13.59 -0.26 -1.60
N GLY A 69 12.41 0.22 -1.21
CA GLY A 69 12.21 1.47 -0.50
C GLY A 69 12.07 2.72 -1.38
N GLU A 70 12.32 2.63 -2.69
CA GLU A 70 12.07 3.74 -3.62
C GLU A 70 10.57 3.96 -3.84
N THR A 71 10.18 5.23 -4.01
CA THR A 71 8.78 5.62 -4.17
C THR A 71 8.26 5.26 -5.56
N LEU A 72 7.23 4.41 -5.62
CA LEU A 72 6.55 4.04 -6.86
C LEU A 72 5.48 5.07 -7.24
N ALA A 73 4.66 5.45 -6.26
CA ALA A 73 3.59 6.43 -6.39
C ALA A 73 3.41 7.25 -5.12
N ARG A 74 2.75 8.40 -5.25
CA ARG A 74 2.32 9.25 -4.15
C ARG A 74 0.81 9.32 -4.13
N VAL A 75 0.22 9.07 -2.96
CA VAL A 75 -1.22 9.18 -2.72
C VAL A 75 -1.47 10.44 -1.89
N THR A 76 -2.11 11.43 -2.49
CA THR A 76 -2.60 12.59 -1.74
C THR A 76 -3.87 12.21 -1.00
N TRP A 77 -3.99 12.58 0.26
CA TRP A 77 -5.12 12.22 1.10
C TRP A 77 -5.68 13.41 1.88
N SER A 78 -6.92 13.28 2.33
CA SER A 78 -7.55 14.21 3.27
C SER A 78 -8.29 13.45 4.36
N GLY A 79 -8.11 13.84 5.61
CA GLY A 79 -8.83 13.31 6.77
C GLY A 79 -9.25 14.43 7.71
N TYR A 80 -9.66 14.05 8.91
CA TYR A 80 -10.04 14.99 9.95
C TYR A 80 -9.11 14.83 11.15
N ALA A 81 -8.56 15.93 11.65
CA ALA A 81 -7.82 15.95 12.91
C ALA A 81 -8.68 16.59 14.01
N ARG A 82 -8.73 15.95 15.18
CA ARG A 82 -9.29 16.57 16.39
C ARG A 82 -8.22 17.49 16.97
N THR A 83 -8.41 18.80 16.87
CA THR A 83 -7.60 19.75 17.65
C THR A 83 -8.07 19.73 19.10
N ALA A 84 -7.13 19.77 20.05
CA ALA A 84 -7.42 19.84 21.49
C ALA A 84 -8.39 21.00 21.75
N GLY A 85 -9.59 20.67 22.20
CA GLY A 85 -10.58 21.66 22.60
C GLY A 85 -10.22 22.17 23.98
N ASP A 86 -9.85 23.44 24.07
CA ASP A 86 -9.83 24.16 25.34
C ASP A 86 -11.26 24.21 25.92
N GLU A 87 -11.38 24.23 27.24
CA GLU A 87 -12.48 23.76 28.09
C GLU A 87 -13.86 24.42 27.87
N LEU A 88 -14.05 25.25 26.84
CA LEU A 88 -15.32 25.88 26.55
C LEU A 88 -15.57 25.99 25.03
N TYR A 89 -16.49 25.13 24.55
CA TYR A 89 -17.25 25.24 23.31
C TYR A 89 -16.56 24.96 21.96
N HIS A 90 -17.06 23.87 21.34
CA HIS A 90 -16.92 23.44 19.94
C HIS A 90 -15.57 22.86 19.51
N SER A 91 -15.53 21.53 19.38
CA SER A 91 -14.51 20.85 18.56
C SER A 91 -14.56 21.41 17.13
N VAL A 92 -13.59 22.25 16.77
CA VAL A 92 -13.38 22.66 15.39
C VAL A 92 -12.73 21.48 14.69
N TRP A 93 -13.48 20.82 13.80
CA TRP A 93 -12.92 19.77 12.95
C TRP A 93 -12.03 20.45 11.91
N ALA A 94 -10.71 20.33 12.07
CA ALA A 94 -9.77 20.81 11.08
C ALA A 94 -9.54 19.72 10.03
N ASN A 95 -9.60 20.09 8.75
CA ASN A 95 -9.21 19.19 7.68
C ASN A 95 -7.69 18.97 7.74
N ALA A 96 -7.28 17.71 7.86
CA ALA A 96 -5.89 17.30 7.69
C ALA A 96 -5.69 16.84 6.24
N THR A 97 -4.58 17.22 5.63
CA THR A 97 -4.20 16.73 4.30
C THR A 97 -2.73 16.34 4.31
N GLY A 98 -2.36 15.44 3.42
CA GLY A 98 -0.99 15.01 3.32
C GLY A 98 -0.73 14.18 2.07
N VAL A 99 0.51 13.72 1.96
CA VAL A 99 0.96 12.81 0.91
C VAL A 99 1.51 11.57 1.58
N ARG A 100 1.08 10.41 1.13
CA ARG A 100 1.65 9.11 1.50
C ARG A 100 2.38 8.53 0.31
N GLU A 101 3.59 8.05 0.54
CA GLU A 101 4.38 7.36 -0.47
C GLU A 101 4.05 5.87 -0.45
N VAL A 102 3.85 5.29 -1.63
CA VAL A 102 3.78 3.84 -1.82
C VAL A 102 5.13 3.40 -2.34
N LYS A 103 5.82 2.57 -1.55
CA LYS A 103 7.23 2.21 -1.78
C LYS A 103 7.35 0.84 -2.42
N ALA A 104 8.46 0.64 -3.13
CA ALA A 104 8.82 -0.67 -3.66
C ALA A 104 9.18 -1.63 -2.50
N PRO A 105 8.46 -2.74 -2.32
CA PRO A 105 8.71 -3.68 -1.22
C PRO A 105 10.04 -4.43 -1.36
N PHE A 106 10.50 -4.59 -2.60
CA PHE A 106 11.72 -5.25 -3.04
C PHE A 106 12.16 -4.64 -4.39
N ASP A 107 13.31 -5.05 -4.90
CA ASP A 107 13.76 -4.69 -6.25
C ASP A 107 12.76 -5.21 -7.30
N CYS A 108 12.23 -4.31 -8.12
CA CYS A 108 11.20 -4.66 -9.10
C CYS A 108 11.24 -3.78 -10.35
N VAL A 109 10.49 -4.19 -11.38
CA VAL A 109 10.23 -3.40 -12.59
C VAL A 109 8.74 -3.04 -12.62
N VAL A 110 8.42 -1.76 -12.78
CA VAL A 110 7.03 -1.29 -12.84
C VAL A 110 6.41 -1.72 -14.17
N LYS A 111 5.28 -2.42 -14.13
CA LYS A 111 4.58 -2.89 -15.33
C LYS A 111 3.41 -2.00 -15.71
N ARG A 112 2.60 -1.57 -14.74
CA ARG A 112 1.45 -0.68 -14.97
C ARG A 112 0.91 -0.11 -13.66
N PHE A 113 0.14 0.97 -13.78
CA PHE A 113 -0.67 1.52 -12.69
C PHE A 113 -2.15 1.24 -12.93
N ASN A 114 -2.93 1.20 -11.85
CA ASN A 114 -4.37 1.06 -11.95
C ASN A 114 -4.98 2.37 -12.45
N GLU A 115 -5.32 2.43 -13.74
CA GLU A 115 -5.90 3.63 -14.34
C GLU A 115 -7.22 4.07 -13.69
N LYS A 116 -7.98 3.14 -13.08
CA LYS A 116 -9.18 3.51 -12.31
C LYS A 116 -8.81 4.28 -11.06
N ALA A 117 -7.80 3.82 -10.31
CA ALA A 117 -7.25 4.53 -9.16
C ALA A 117 -6.67 5.91 -9.52
N MET A 118 -6.07 6.04 -10.71
CA MET A 118 -5.60 7.35 -11.18
C MET A 118 -6.76 8.32 -11.49
N ARG A 119 -7.90 7.80 -11.95
CA ARG A 119 -9.07 8.61 -12.34
C ARG A 119 -9.99 8.93 -11.16
N ASP A 120 -10.17 7.99 -10.24
CA ASP A 120 -11.07 8.10 -9.08
C ASP A 120 -10.41 7.48 -7.84
N ALA A 121 -9.38 8.14 -7.32
CA ALA A 121 -8.61 7.66 -6.17
C ALA A 121 -9.49 7.40 -4.94
N TYR A 122 -10.51 8.24 -4.74
CA TYR A 122 -11.44 8.12 -3.62
C TYR A 122 -12.17 6.78 -3.62
N ARG A 123 -12.56 6.26 -4.79
CA ARG A 123 -13.30 4.99 -4.87
C ARG A 123 -12.41 3.76 -5.00
N GLU A 124 -11.23 3.92 -5.58
CA GLU A 124 -10.43 2.81 -6.08
C GLU A 124 -9.14 2.59 -5.26
N VAL A 125 -8.83 3.44 -4.28
CA VAL A 125 -7.74 3.26 -3.30
C VAL A 125 -8.37 3.06 -1.92
N ARG A 126 -8.76 1.80 -1.60
CA ARG A 126 -9.58 1.46 -0.42
C ARG A 126 -9.18 0.14 0.26
N GLY A 127 -7.89 -0.03 0.51
CA GLY A 127 -7.39 -1.22 1.21
C GLY A 127 -6.97 -2.37 0.30
N PRO A 128 -6.71 -3.56 0.87
CA PRO A 128 -5.96 -4.65 0.25
C PRO A 128 -6.71 -5.36 -0.89
N GLU A 129 -8.01 -5.11 -1.05
CA GLU A 129 -8.81 -5.67 -2.14
C GLU A 129 -8.71 -4.88 -3.44
N THR A 130 -8.12 -3.68 -3.36
CA THR A 130 -7.77 -2.88 -4.52
C THR A 130 -6.31 -3.09 -4.90
N TRP A 131 -5.87 -2.50 -6.01
CA TRP A 131 -4.46 -2.46 -6.37
C TRP A 131 -4.13 -1.10 -6.97
N LEU A 132 -2.88 -0.65 -6.78
CA LEU A 132 -2.41 0.64 -7.25
C LEU A 132 -1.37 0.49 -8.37
N VAL A 133 -0.42 -0.41 -8.19
CA VAL A 133 0.70 -0.63 -9.12
C VAL A 133 0.96 -2.12 -9.27
N GLU A 134 1.23 -2.56 -10.49
CA GLU A 134 1.69 -3.90 -10.80
C GLU A 134 3.17 -3.85 -11.13
N VAL A 135 3.93 -4.79 -10.56
CA VAL A 135 5.37 -4.90 -10.72
C VAL A 135 5.78 -6.33 -11.04
N GLU A 136 6.94 -6.48 -11.66
CA GLU A 136 7.63 -7.77 -11.80
C GLU A 136 8.86 -7.79 -10.90
N ALA A 137 9.06 -8.88 -10.20
CA ALA A 137 10.20 -9.09 -9.32
C ALA A 137 10.71 -10.53 -9.41
N LYS A 138 11.83 -10.80 -8.75
CA LYS A 138 12.37 -12.15 -8.65
C LYS A 138 11.38 -13.04 -7.88
N ASN A 139 11.22 -14.29 -8.31
CA ASN A 139 10.41 -15.24 -7.58
C ASN A 139 11.00 -15.48 -6.17
N GLY A 140 10.12 -15.56 -5.16
CA GLY A 140 10.47 -15.78 -3.76
C GLY A 140 10.63 -14.51 -2.93
N GLU A 141 10.66 -13.31 -3.52
CA GLU A 141 10.82 -12.06 -2.75
C GLU A 141 9.65 -11.81 -1.77
N LEU A 142 8.46 -12.38 -2.01
CA LEU A 142 7.33 -12.31 -1.08
C LEU A 142 7.63 -12.91 0.30
N SER A 143 8.58 -13.83 0.40
CA SER A 143 8.99 -14.41 1.69
C SER A 143 9.77 -13.45 2.58
N THR A 144 10.20 -12.30 2.04
CA THR A 144 10.86 -11.22 2.80
C THR A 144 9.88 -10.25 3.44
N LEU A 145 8.59 -10.41 3.16
CA LEU A 145 7.50 -9.56 3.63
C LEU A 145 6.73 -10.21 4.76
N LEU A 146 6.09 -9.38 5.56
CA LEU A 146 5.32 -9.79 6.73
C LEU A 146 4.12 -10.61 6.27
N ASP A 147 3.80 -11.69 6.99
CA ASP A 147 2.43 -12.21 6.96
C ASP A 147 1.48 -11.32 7.76
N GLU A 148 0.22 -11.75 7.83
CA GLU A 148 -0.86 -11.04 8.51
C GLU A 148 -0.61 -10.91 10.02
N ASP A 149 -0.24 -12.01 10.70
CA ASP A 149 0.07 -12.03 12.14
C ASP A 149 1.27 -11.15 12.49
N GLU A 150 2.29 -11.13 11.63
CA GLU A 150 3.46 -10.25 11.78
C GLU A 150 3.11 -8.78 11.56
N TYR A 151 2.22 -8.49 10.62
CA TYR A 151 1.75 -7.13 10.34
C TYR A 151 0.82 -6.60 11.43
N GLU A 152 -0.05 -7.44 12.00
CA GLU A 152 -0.90 -7.06 13.14
C GLU A 152 -0.06 -6.58 14.33
N LYS A 153 1.05 -7.26 14.63
CA LYS A 153 2.01 -6.82 15.66
C LYS A 153 2.65 -5.47 15.37
N VAL A 154 2.81 -5.10 14.09
CA VAL A 154 3.29 -3.77 13.71
C VAL A 154 2.23 -2.73 14.07
N LEU A 155 0.96 -2.99 13.77
CA LEU A 155 -0.15 -2.10 14.08
C LEU A 155 -0.32 -1.90 15.59
N GLU A 156 -0.32 -2.99 16.37
CA GLU A 156 -0.42 -2.94 17.84
C GLU A 156 0.71 -2.09 18.45
N ARG A 157 1.94 -2.26 17.94
CA ARG A 157 3.08 -1.48 18.41
C ARG A 157 2.92 0.01 18.08
N GLU A 158 2.48 0.34 16.87
CA GLU A 158 2.26 1.73 16.47
C GLU A 158 1.14 2.41 17.27
N GLU A 159 0.07 1.68 17.59
CA GLU A 159 -1.01 2.16 18.45
C GLU A 159 -0.49 2.44 19.87
N LEU A 160 0.29 1.53 20.45
CA LEU A 160 0.90 1.71 21.75
C LEU A 160 1.83 2.95 21.77
N GLU A 161 2.69 3.09 20.76
CA GLU A 161 3.59 4.25 20.61
C GLU A 161 2.82 5.56 20.38
N ALA A 162 1.67 5.53 19.71
CA ALA A 162 0.80 6.69 19.57
C ALA A 162 0.15 7.07 20.90
N ALA A 163 -0.32 6.10 21.69
CA ALA A 163 -0.89 6.30 23.01
C ALA A 163 0.16 6.86 24.00
N ASP A 164 1.37 6.31 24.00
CA ASP A 164 2.48 6.78 24.84
C ASP A 164 2.88 8.22 24.50
N ARG A 165 2.96 8.56 23.20
CA ARG A 165 3.20 9.96 22.76
C ARG A 165 2.07 10.90 23.17
N ALA A 166 0.82 10.46 23.07
CA ALA A 166 -0.31 11.26 23.51
C ALA A 166 -0.26 11.51 25.02
N ASN A 167 0.02 10.48 25.82
CA ASN A 167 0.17 10.59 27.27
C ASN A 167 1.33 11.51 27.67
N ALA A 168 2.48 11.41 26.99
CA ALA A 168 3.63 12.27 27.24
C ALA A 168 3.40 13.75 26.85
N ALA A 169 2.43 14.02 25.98
CA ALA A 169 2.09 15.37 25.54
C ALA A 169 1.10 16.08 26.48
N TYR A 170 0.52 15.40 27.48
CA TYR A 170 -0.26 16.02 28.55
C TYR A 170 0.68 16.37 29.73
N PRO A 171 0.79 17.66 30.11
CA PRO A 171 1.63 18.11 31.23
C PRO A 171 1.11 17.68 32.60
#